data_AF-A0A2G6DEV7-F1
#
_entry.id   AF-A0A2G6DEV7-F1
#
_cell.length_a   1.000
_cell.length_b   1.000
_cell.length_c   1.000
_cell.angle_alpha   90.00
_cell.angle_beta   90.00
_cell.angle_gamma   90.00
#
_symmetry.space_group_name_H-M   'P 1'
#
loop_
_entity.id
_entity.type
_entity.pdbx_description
1 polymer ?
#
loop_
_entity_poly.entity_id
_entity_poly.type
_entity_poly.pdbx_seq_one_letter_code
_entity_poly.pdbx_strand_id
1 'polypeptide(L)'
;MLYKLAKNIFKIILLIGVCLDASEISFMDAWNRVVEHSYALKAKRENLNSAKFKQIAMRDLYWPDVSLSAIYTHLDEPISSGLSDLGVDGKSLEPIVKGVAKISSDAAYAEAIKGGKNQAQASMIASKTFQGVANSFINMQNSSIKLLKQDTFLSSIKAIWPIFTGGRIEAAQIVASGEVEEAYAILQMAKQAQFEDLARIYFSTALAKEVAKTKKEVANSLKKHYEHSQKLYSHGQIPKVETLLAKASYDKAAVDAKKAQSDYEIAQIALSNLLHTKGVAKTKTNLFINENLPNLDSFLQKTLSSYPGLELLRAKKTQTQGLIKANKGLYYPEVFLFGNYNLYHNDSLLLKNSPDWLVGVGVNIPLISSKGRSGKLDMAYSKSLQISHMQEDARRNLSVLVKKTYKQTKQALEEFEGLNSSVELGHENVRLRKKSFMQGMATSLDVIDAQLFLQGVQTQRLVASYQYILSYLSKLV
;
A
#
# COMPACT_ATOMS: atom_id res chain seq x y z
N MET A 1 -36.63 43.82 -27.54
CA MET A 1 -37.22 42.53 -28.00
C MET A 1 -36.27 41.33 -27.86
N LEU A 2 -34.95 41.52 -27.76
CA LEU A 2 -33.95 40.45 -27.60
C LEU A 2 -33.81 39.85 -26.18
N TYR A 3 -34.29 40.55 -25.14
CA TYR A 3 -34.17 40.09 -23.74
C TYR A 3 -35.24 39.05 -23.33
N LYS A 4 -36.35 38.96 -24.07
CA LYS A 4 -37.44 37.97 -23.81
C LYS A 4 -37.17 36.60 -24.46
N LEU A 5 -36.29 36.51 -25.44
CA LEU A 5 -35.91 35.24 -26.09
C LEU A 5 -34.84 34.46 -25.29
N ALA A 6 -33.94 35.15 -24.59
CA ALA A 6 -32.91 34.50 -23.77
C ALA A 6 -33.50 33.77 -22.54
N LYS A 7 -34.61 34.28 -21.98
CA LYS A 7 -35.26 33.70 -20.78
C LYS A 7 -36.05 32.42 -21.07
N ASN A 8 -36.50 32.23 -22.33
CA ASN A 8 -37.18 31.01 -22.76
C ASN A 8 -36.20 29.92 -23.23
N ILE A 9 -35.03 30.28 -23.75
CA ILE A 9 -33.98 29.30 -24.07
C ILE A 9 -33.36 28.73 -22.78
N PHE A 10 -33.20 29.56 -21.73
CA PHE A 10 -32.69 29.08 -20.43
C PHE A 10 -33.72 28.26 -19.63
N LYS A 11 -35.02 28.38 -19.91
CA LYS A 11 -36.07 27.50 -19.33
C LYS A 11 -36.29 26.21 -20.10
N ILE A 12 -35.89 26.14 -21.38
CA ILE A 12 -35.96 24.91 -22.18
C ILE A 12 -34.71 24.03 -21.96
N ILE A 13 -33.58 24.60 -21.55
CA ILE A 13 -32.37 23.84 -21.19
C ILE A 13 -32.45 23.26 -19.77
N LEU A 14 -33.34 23.75 -18.91
CA LEU A 14 -33.56 23.20 -17.55
C LEU A 14 -34.65 22.11 -17.49
N LEU A 15 -35.22 21.73 -18.64
CA LEU A 15 -36.28 20.71 -18.75
C LEU A 15 -35.86 19.47 -19.54
N ILE A 16 -34.58 19.35 -19.89
CA ILE A 16 -33.96 18.04 -20.10
C ILE A 16 -33.69 17.51 -18.70
N GLY A 17 -34.77 17.08 -18.03
CA GLY A 17 -34.63 16.06 -17.02
C GLY A 17 -33.81 14.97 -17.66
N VAL A 18 -32.60 14.75 -17.14
CA VAL A 18 -31.92 13.49 -17.33
C VAL A 18 -32.93 12.48 -16.82
N CYS A 19 -33.69 11.88 -17.74
CA CYS A 19 -34.14 10.52 -17.56
C CYS A 19 -32.85 9.78 -17.25
N LEU A 20 -32.57 9.60 -15.96
CA LEU A 20 -31.75 8.52 -15.49
C LEU A 20 -32.56 7.29 -15.86
N ASP A 21 -32.52 6.95 -17.14
CA ASP A 21 -32.91 5.65 -17.60
C ASP A 21 -32.07 4.70 -16.75
N ALA A 22 -32.78 3.83 -16.04
CA ALA A 22 -32.18 2.68 -15.40
C ALA A 22 -31.60 1.81 -16.52
N SER A 23 -30.42 2.19 -17.02
CA SER A 23 -29.73 1.51 -18.10
C SER A 23 -29.30 0.16 -17.58
N GLU A 24 -29.77 -0.91 -18.21
CA GLU A 24 -29.32 -2.25 -17.87
C GLU A 24 -27.81 -2.34 -18.14
N ILE A 25 -27.04 -2.71 -17.12
CA ILE A 25 -25.58 -2.83 -17.22
C ILE A 25 -25.21 -4.30 -17.44
N SER A 26 -24.26 -4.55 -18.35
CA SER A 26 -23.70 -5.89 -18.52
C SER A 26 -22.69 -6.19 -17.40
N PHE A 27 -22.41 -7.47 -17.17
CA PHE A 27 -21.39 -7.86 -16.18
C PHE A 27 -20.00 -7.26 -16.47
N MET A 28 -19.59 -7.19 -17.74
CA MET A 28 -18.28 -6.63 -18.11
C MET A 28 -18.22 -5.11 -17.93
N ASP A 29 -19.30 -4.39 -18.27
CA ASP A 29 -19.36 -2.94 -18.02
C ASP A 29 -19.37 -2.63 -16.52
N ALA A 30 -20.08 -3.45 -15.74
CA ALA A 30 -20.07 -3.39 -14.29
C ALA A 30 -18.66 -3.61 -13.72
N TRP A 31 -17.92 -4.59 -14.25
CA TRP A 31 -16.54 -4.85 -13.84
C TRP A 31 -15.60 -3.67 -14.15
N ASN A 32 -15.65 -3.14 -15.37
CA ASN A 32 -14.86 -1.97 -15.74
C ASN A 32 -15.12 -0.78 -14.81
N ARG A 33 -16.39 -0.57 -14.46
CA ARG A 33 -16.79 0.48 -13.52
C ARG A 33 -16.21 0.25 -12.11
N VAL A 34 -16.24 -0.97 -11.59
CA VAL A 34 -15.62 -1.31 -10.30
C VAL A 34 -14.10 -1.07 -10.34
N VAL A 35 -13.42 -1.50 -11.40
CA VAL A 35 -11.97 -1.30 -11.56
C VAL A 35 -11.57 0.18 -11.58
N GLU A 36 -12.39 1.01 -12.22
CA GLU A 36 -12.13 2.43 -12.38
C GLU A 36 -12.51 3.26 -11.14
N HIS A 37 -13.65 2.95 -10.52
CA HIS A 37 -14.23 3.79 -9.47
C HIS A 37 -14.04 3.27 -8.05
N SER A 38 -13.58 2.02 -7.86
CA SER A 38 -13.37 1.46 -6.51
C SER A 38 -12.26 2.18 -5.74
N TYR A 39 -12.63 2.79 -4.61
CA TYR A 39 -11.68 3.39 -3.67
C TYR A 39 -10.71 2.36 -3.08
N ALA A 40 -11.15 1.12 -2.88
CA ALA A 40 -10.30 0.04 -2.39
C ALA A 40 -9.17 -0.27 -3.38
N LEU A 41 -9.47 -0.36 -4.68
CA LEU A 41 -8.46 -0.61 -5.71
C LEU A 41 -7.53 0.60 -5.92
N LYS A 42 -8.06 1.83 -5.82
CA LYS A 42 -7.24 3.05 -5.84
C LYS A 42 -6.24 3.07 -4.68
N ALA A 43 -6.68 2.77 -3.45
CA ALA A 43 -5.79 2.69 -2.29
C ALA A 43 -4.69 1.63 -2.46
N LYS A 44 -5.00 0.46 -3.02
CA LYS A 44 -3.99 -0.57 -3.31
C LYS A 44 -3.01 -0.14 -4.42
N ARG A 45 -3.47 0.64 -5.40
CA ARG A 45 -2.61 1.23 -6.44
C ARG A 45 -1.64 2.25 -5.86
N GLU A 46 -2.08 3.08 -4.90
CA GLU A 46 -1.18 4.01 -4.21
C GLU A 46 -0.16 3.28 -3.33
N ASN A 47 -0.53 2.16 -2.71
CA ASN A 47 0.44 1.31 -2.00
C ASN A 47 1.54 0.77 -2.95
N LEU A 48 1.17 0.38 -4.18
CA LEU A 48 2.13 -0.02 -5.20
C LEU A 48 3.03 1.15 -5.64
N ASN A 49 2.47 2.35 -5.82
CA ASN A 49 3.25 3.54 -6.15
C ASN A 49 4.24 3.87 -5.02
N SER A 50 3.79 3.82 -3.77
CA SER A 50 4.65 4.01 -2.59
C SER A 50 5.81 3.01 -2.57
N ALA A 51 5.56 1.74 -2.87
CA ALA A 51 6.62 0.73 -2.96
C ALA A 51 7.61 1.03 -4.09
N LYS A 52 7.13 1.50 -5.26
CA LYS A 52 8.00 1.92 -6.38
C LYS A 52 8.86 3.12 -6.02
N PHE A 53 8.30 4.13 -5.35
CA PHE A 53 9.08 5.28 -4.88
C PHE A 53 10.12 4.87 -3.84
N LYS A 54 9.79 3.93 -2.95
CA LYS A 54 10.77 3.35 -2.02
C LYS A 54 11.89 2.61 -2.75
N GLN A 55 11.58 1.84 -3.79
CA GLN A 55 12.59 1.19 -4.63
C GLN A 55 13.51 2.21 -5.30
N ILE A 56 12.96 3.31 -5.83
CA ILE A 56 13.75 4.40 -6.42
C ILE A 56 14.65 5.03 -5.34
N ALA A 57 14.13 5.32 -4.14
CA ALA A 57 14.93 5.85 -3.04
C ALA A 57 16.07 4.91 -2.60
N MET A 58 15.88 3.59 -2.68
CA MET A 58 16.97 2.63 -2.40
C MET A 58 18.05 2.61 -3.49
N ARG A 59 17.74 3.04 -4.72
CA ARG A 59 18.76 3.24 -5.76
C ARG A 59 19.66 4.41 -5.42
N ASP A 60 19.13 5.40 -4.71
CA ASP A 60 19.87 6.61 -4.39
C ASP A 60 20.94 6.40 -3.31
N LEU A 61 20.90 5.27 -2.59
CA LEU A 61 21.89 4.90 -1.58
C LEU A 61 23.33 4.77 -2.12
N TYR A 62 23.52 4.69 -3.44
CA TYR A 62 24.85 4.71 -4.06
C TYR A 62 25.41 6.13 -4.28
N TRP A 63 24.60 7.18 -4.14
CA TRP A 63 25.06 8.55 -4.31
C TRP A 63 25.75 9.07 -3.04
N PRO A 64 26.67 10.05 -3.18
CA PRO A 64 27.19 10.79 -2.04
C PRO A 64 26.07 11.52 -1.32
N ASP A 65 26.04 11.38 0.01
CA ASP A 65 25.26 12.26 0.88
C ASP A 65 26.04 13.55 1.10
N VAL A 66 25.46 14.69 0.68
CA VAL A 66 26.07 16.02 0.80
C VAL A 66 25.22 16.86 1.73
N SER A 67 25.82 17.31 2.83
CA SER A 67 25.16 18.12 3.85
C SER A 67 25.90 19.43 4.09
N LEU A 68 25.13 20.50 4.27
CA LEU A 68 25.63 21.77 4.79
C LEU A 68 25.40 21.79 6.30
N SER A 69 26.46 22.09 7.04
CA SER A 69 26.41 22.21 8.49
C SER A 69 26.91 23.59 8.93
N ALA A 70 26.32 24.12 9.98
CA ALA A 70 26.77 25.32 10.67
C ALA A 70 26.69 25.03 12.17
N ILE A 71 27.79 25.26 12.87
CA ILE A 71 27.92 25.01 14.30
C ILE A 71 28.41 26.30 14.95
N TYR A 72 27.68 26.76 15.95
CA TYR A 72 28.11 27.80 16.86
C TYR A 72 28.45 27.17 18.19
N THR A 73 29.64 27.47 18.69
CA THR A 73 30.13 27.01 19.98
C THR A 73 30.52 28.21 20.82
N HIS A 74 29.94 28.31 22.01
CA HIS A 74 30.35 29.23 23.06
C HIS A 74 31.07 28.43 24.14
N LEU A 75 32.29 28.82 24.46
CA LEU A 75 33.09 28.24 25.53
C LEU A 75 32.99 29.10 26.79
N ASP A 76 33.18 28.48 27.96
CA ASP A 76 33.29 29.24 29.21
C ASP A 76 34.52 30.17 29.19
N GLU A 77 35.65 29.65 28.69
CA GLU A 77 36.88 30.41 28.48
C GLU A 77 37.52 30.10 27.10
N PRO A 78 38.24 31.04 26.48
CA PRO A 78 38.98 30.78 25.24
C PRO A 78 40.12 29.77 25.48
N ILE A 79 40.40 28.92 24.49
CA ILE A 79 41.54 28.02 24.55
C ILE A 79 42.79 28.85 24.19
N SER A 80 43.69 29.02 25.16
CA SER A 80 44.97 29.71 24.97
C SER A 80 46.14 28.83 25.41
N SER A 81 47.30 29.04 24.79
CA SER A 81 48.56 28.40 25.18
C SER A 81 49.65 29.46 25.31
N GLY A 82 50.44 29.39 26.39
CA GLY A 82 51.62 30.25 26.58
C GLY A 82 52.88 29.66 25.96
N LEU A 83 53.93 30.47 25.77
CA LEU A 83 55.23 29.98 25.30
C LEU A 83 55.86 28.94 26.27
N SER A 84 55.54 29.04 27.55
CA SER A 84 55.93 28.06 28.58
C SER A 84 55.31 26.67 28.35
N ASP A 85 54.09 26.61 27.82
CA ASP A 85 53.37 25.35 27.58
C ASP A 85 53.87 24.64 26.31
N LEU A 86 54.56 25.38 25.43
CA LEU A 86 55.19 24.89 24.21
C LEU A 86 56.65 24.45 24.43
N GLY A 87 57.11 24.35 25.69
CA GLY A 87 58.44 23.89 26.06
C GLY A 87 59.54 24.95 25.94
N VAL A 88 59.19 26.21 25.69
CA VAL A 88 60.12 27.34 25.72
C VAL A 88 60.11 27.93 27.13
N ASP A 89 60.95 27.36 28.00
CA ASP A 89 61.09 27.81 29.37
C ASP A 89 61.95 29.08 29.47
N GLY A 90 61.80 29.86 30.55
CA GLY A 90 62.53 31.13 30.69
C GLY A 90 64.04 30.96 30.81
N LYS A 91 64.48 29.74 31.16
CA LYS A 91 65.89 29.38 31.34
C LYS A 91 66.60 29.16 30.00
N SER A 92 65.93 28.57 29.01
CA SER A 92 66.49 28.38 27.67
C SER A 92 66.66 29.69 26.90
N LEU A 93 65.82 30.69 27.16
CA LEU A 93 65.91 32.02 26.54
C LEU A 93 66.86 32.98 27.29
N GLU A 94 67.23 32.69 28.54
CA GLU A 94 68.05 33.57 29.38
C GLU A 94 69.37 34.05 28.73
N PRO A 95 70.21 33.20 28.10
CA PRO A 95 71.44 33.65 27.46
C PRO A 95 71.18 34.57 26.25
N ILE A 96 70.10 34.32 25.51
CA ILE A 96 69.70 35.15 24.36
C ILE A 96 69.18 36.50 24.85
N VAL A 97 68.30 36.51 25.85
CA VAL A 97 67.76 37.74 26.46
C VAL A 97 68.88 38.60 27.04
N LYS A 98 69.81 38.00 27.79
CA LYS A 98 70.99 38.71 28.33
C LYS A 98 71.89 39.26 27.23
N GLY A 99 72.10 38.51 26.14
CA GLY A 99 72.89 38.96 24.99
C GLY A 99 72.28 40.18 24.29
N VAL A 100 70.99 40.12 23.96
CA VAL A 100 70.27 41.21 23.28
C VAL A 100 70.12 42.44 24.19
N ALA A 101 69.78 42.24 25.47
CA ALA A 101 69.68 43.31 26.44
C ALA A 101 71.02 44.02 26.66
N LYS A 102 72.14 43.28 26.63
CA LYS A 102 73.49 43.86 26.72
C LYS A 102 73.85 44.68 25.48
N ILE A 103 73.59 44.15 24.28
CA ILE A 103 73.88 44.88 23.03
C ILE A 103 73.09 46.20 22.97
N SER A 104 71.81 46.15 23.33
CA SER A 104 70.95 47.35 23.36
C SER A 104 71.32 48.33 24.46
N SER A 105 71.76 47.84 25.64
CA SER A 105 72.27 48.72 26.70
C SER A 105 73.59 49.39 26.32
N ASP A 106 74.51 48.67 25.68
CA ASP A 106 75.82 49.19 25.27
C ASP A 106 75.66 50.26 24.17
N ALA A 107 74.74 50.04 23.22
CA ALA A 107 74.37 51.03 22.21
C ALA A 107 73.75 52.29 22.85
N ALA A 108 72.78 52.12 23.76
CA ALA A 108 72.15 53.23 24.47
C ALA A 108 73.15 54.01 25.35
N TYR A 109 74.14 53.33 25.94
CA TYR A 109 75.23 53.95 26.69
C TYR A 109 76.09 54.83 25.78
N ALA A 110 76.54 54.29 24.64
CA ALA A 110 77.37 55.01 23.68
C ALA A 110 76.65 56.25 23.10
N GLU A 111 75.36 56.14 22.86
CA GLU A 111 74.53 57.23 22.34
C GLU A 111 74.25 58.30 23.40
N ALA A 112 74.04 57.92 24.66
CA ALA A 112 73.90 58.86 25.77
C ALA A 112 75.17 59.68 26.03
N ILE A 113 76.35 59.05 25.93
CA ILE A 113 77.65 59.74 26.04
C ILE A 113 77.87 60.70 24.86
N LYS A 114 77.58 60.27 23.63
CA LYS A 114 77.63 61.16 22.44
C LYS A 114 76.66 62.34 22.56
N GLY A 115 75.53 62.16 23.23
CA GLY A 115 74.55 63.20 23.53
C GLY A 115 74.91 64.13 24.71
N GLY A 116 76.14 64.09 25.23
CA GLY A 116 76.62 65.01 26.26
C GLY A 116 76.21 64.68 27.70
N LYS A 117 75.66 63.49 27.96
CA LYS A 117 75.34 63.04 29.33
C LYS A 117 76.59 62.55 30.05
N ASN A 118 76.67 62.78 31.36
CA ASN A 118 77.79 62.29 32.16
C ASN A 118 77.73 60.76 32.35
N GLN A 119 78.85 60.16 32.78
CA GLN A 119 78.96 58.70 32.91
C GLN A 119 77.88 58.08 33.82
N ALA A 120 77.48 58.78 34.89
CA ALA A 120 76.43 58.32 35.80
C ALA A 120 75.03 58.36 35.17
N GLN A 121 74.75 59.36 34.33
CA GLN A 121 73.49 59.47 33.59
C GLN A 121 73.43 58.48 32.43
N ALA A 122 74.53 58.26 31.72
CA ALA A 122 74.62 57.29 30.64
C ALA A 122 74.47 55.85 31.15
N SER A 123 75.10 55.49 32.28
CA SER A 123 74.96 54.16 32.89
C SER A 123 73.54 53.89 33.40
N MET A 124 72.86 54.92 33.92
CA MET A 124 71.45 54.82 34.31
C MET A 124 70.52 54.59 33.10
N ILE A 125 70.78 55.23 31.96
CA ILE A 125 70.01 55.01 30.73
C ILE A 125 70.27 53.61 30.19
N ALA A 126 71.52 53.17 30.14
CA ALA A 126 71.88 51.81 29.72
C ALA A 126 71.22 50.74 30.60
N SER A 127 71.22 50.93 31.93
CA SER A 127 70.56 50.03 32.89
C SER A 127 69.03 50.01 32.69
N LYS A 128 68.40 51.17 32.46
CA LYS A 128 66.97 51.26 32.14
C LYS A 128 66.63 50.60 30.81
N THR A 129 67.47 50.74 29.78
CA THR A 129 67.31 50.06 28.49
C THR A 129 67.46 48.55 28.64
N PHE A 130 68.46 48.08 29.40
CA PHE A 130 68.63 46.66 29.71
C PHE A 130 67.38 46.09 30.40
N GLN A 131 66.90 46.74 31.46
CA GLN A 131 65.69 46.34 32.17
C GLN A 131 64.46 46.42 31.27
N GLY A 132 64.34 47.44 30.41
CA GLY A 132 63.24 47.59 29.47
C GLY A 132 63.19 46.46 28.44
N VAL A 133 64.34 46.07 27.88
CA VAL A 133 64.45 44.96 26.93
C VAL A 133 64.21 43.62 27.64
N ALA A 134 64.82 43.37 28.80
CA ALA A 134 64.59 42.17 29.59
C ALA A 134 63.11 42.00 29.99
N ASN A 135 62.45 43.07 30.44
CA ASN A 135 61.03 43.07 30.77
C ASN A 135 60.14 42.85 29.53
N SER A 136 60.56 43.34 28.36
CA SER A 136 59.82 43.11 27.10
C SER A 136 59.83 41.62 26.74
N PHE A 137 60.95 40.91 26.93
CA PHE A 137 61.02 39.46 26.72
C PHE A 137 60.22 38.67 27.76
N ILE A 138 60.23 39.07 29.04
CA ILE A 138 59.40 38.46 30.08
C ILE A 138 57.91 38.65 29.78
N ASN A 139 57.51 39.84 29.34
CA ASN A 139 56.12 40.12 28.95
C ASN A 139 55.70 39.33 27.71
N MET A 140 56.60 39.14 26.74
CA MET A 140 56.35 38.30 25.57
C MET A 140 56.25 36.82 25.95
N GLN A 141 57.09 36.33 26.86
CA GLN A 141 57.04 34.96 27.36
C GLN A 141 55.75 34.66 28.14
N ASN A 142 55.29 35.62 28.95
CA ASN A 142 54.05 35.53 29.72
C ASN A 142 52.79 35.85 28.90
N SER A 143 52.94 36.19 27.61
CA SER A 143 51.80 36.41 26.73
C SER A 143 51.20 35.06 26.32
N SER A 144 49.88 34.94 26.50
CA SER A 144 49.12 33.76 26.07
C SER A 144 48.61 33.97 24.64
N ILE A 145 48.83 32.98 23.80
CA ILE A 145 48.34 32.97 22.42
C ILE A 145 46.96 32.31 22.43
N LYS A 146 45.93 33.05 22.01
CA LYS A 146 44.56 32.51 21.88
C LYS A 146 44.49 31.60 20.66
N LEU A 147 44.50 30.31 20.92
CA LEU A 147 44.43 29.24 19.92
C LEU A 147 43.00 29.10 19.38
N LEU A 148 42.00 29.14 20.27
CA LEU A 148 40.58 29.16 19.92
C LEU A 148 39.87 30.26 20.72
N LYS A 149 39.09 31.10 20.04
CA LYS A 149 38.27 32.13 20.69
C LYS A 149 37.06 31.50 21.39
N GLN A 150 36.54 32.23 22.38
CA GLN A 150 35.39 31.83 23.20
C GLN A 150 34.15 31.58 22.34
N ASP A 151 33.89 32.45 21.37
CA ASP A 151 32.85 32.27 20.36
C ASP A 151 33.45 31.79 19.05
N THR A 152 33.05 30.59 18.65
CA THR A 152 33.49 29.98 17.41
C THR A 152 32.30 29.63 16.54
N PHE A 153 32.30 30.14 15.32
CA PHE A 153 31.36 29.75 14.27
C PHE A 153 32.11 28.98 13.19
N LEU A 154 31.59 27.80 12.85
CA LEU A 154 32.12 26.92 11.82
C LEU A 154 30.98 26.55 10.86
N SER A 155 31.16 26.82 9.58
CA SER A 155 30.28 26.32 8.53
C SER A 155 31.07 25.40 7.59
N SER A 156 30.52 24.24 7.29
CA SER A 156 31.17 23.28 6.40
C SER A 156 30.18 22.50 5.54
N ILE A 157 30.61 22.18 4.32
CA ILE A 157 29.97 21.20 3.46
C ILE A 157 30.66 19.85 3.70
N LYS A 158 29.89 18.83 4.04
CA LYS A 158 30.37 17.46 4.21
C LYS A 158 29.77 16.57 3.14
N ALA A 159 30.60 15.77 2.49
CA ALA A 159 30.19 14.73 1.56
C ALA A 159 30.64 13.36 2.08
N ILE A 160 29.75 12.37 2.10
CA ILE A 160 30.08 10.97 2.40
C ILE A 160 29.56 10.10 1.27
N TRP A 161 30.45 9.37 0.62
CA TRP A 161 30.12 8.48 -0.48
C TRP A 161 30.44 7.02 -0.14
N PRO A 162 29.43 6.15 0.05
CA PRO A 162 29.66 4.73 0.23
C PRO A 162 30.16 4.08 -1.07
N ILE A 163 31.42 3.63 -1.09
CA ILE A 163 32.01 2.93 -2.24
C ILE A 163 31.72 1.43 -2.14
N PHE A 164 31.85 0.86 -0.95
CA PHE A 164 31.56 -0.55 -0.69
C PHE A 164 30.95 -0.73 0.70
N THR A 165 29.79 -1.37 0.78
CA THR A 165 29.06 -1.56 2.05
C THR A 165 28.89 -3.04 2.41
N GLY A 166 29.74 -3.92 1.88
CA GLY A 166 29.55 -5.37 2.03
C GLY A 166 28.35 -5.92 1.26
N GLY A 167 27.90 -5.21 0.20
CA GLY A 167 26.70 -5.56 -0.57
C GLY A 167 25.38 -5.21 0.13
N ARG A 168 25.40 -4.43 1.23
CA ARG A 168 24.17 -4.03 1.95
C ARG A 168 23.27 -3.11 1.13
N ILE A 169 23.83 -2.22 0.31
CA ILE A 169 23.03 -1.35 -0.58
C ILE A 169 22.28 -2.20 -1.62
N GLU A 170 22.99 -3.13 -2.30
CA GLU A 170 22.36 -4.05 -3.25
C GLU A 170 21.30 -4.93 -2.57
N ALA A 171 21.58 -5.41 -1.37
CA ALA A 171 20.62 -6.16 -0.57
C ALA A 171 19.35 -5.34 -0.25
N ALA A 172 19.49 -4.05 0.11
CA ALA A 172 18.37 -3.15 0.33
C ALA A 172 17.54 -2.94 -0.94
N GLN A 173 18.19 -2.87 -2.12
CA GLN A 173 17.51 -2.79 -3.41
C GLN A 173 16.72 -4.07 -3.75
N ILE A 174 17.27 -5.25 -3.45
CA ILE A 174 16.57 -6.54 -3.60
C ILE A 174 15.35 -6.61 -2.66
N VAL A 175 15.48 -6.12 -1.43
CA VAL A 175 14.33 -6.04 -0.51
C VAL A 175 13.26 -5.11 -1.09
N ALA A 176 13.64 -3.91 -1.55
CA ALA A 176 12.69 -2.97 -2.11
C ALA A 176 12.05 -3.45 -3.42
N SER A 177 12.76 -4.18 -4.28
CA SER A 177 12.14 -4.83 -5.46
C SER A 177 11.12 -5.89 -5.05
N GLY A 178 11.45 -6.71 -4.05
CA GLY A 178 10.51 -7.68 -3.48
C GLY A 178 9.31 -7.01 -2.81
N GLU A 179 9.42 -5.80 -2.27
CA GLU A 179 8.29 -5.02 -1.75
C GLU A 179 7.37 -4.50 -2.87
N VAL A 180 7.94 -4.12 -4.02
CA VAL A 180 7.16 -3.76 -5.23
C VAL A 180 6.38 -4.96 -5.75
N GLU A 181 7.04 -6.12 -5.85
CA GLU A 181 6.39 -7.39 -6.23
C GLU A 181 5.26 -7.76 -5.25
N GLU A 182 5.48 -7.59 -3.95
CA GLU A 182 4.47 -7.82 -2.92
C GLU A 182 3.26 -6.89 -3.09
N ALA A 183 3.51 -5.58 -3.25
CA ALA A 183 2.44 -4.60 -3.42
C ALA A 183 1.64 -4.87 -4.71
N TYR A 184 2.29 -5.32 -5.77
CA TYR A 184 1.65 -5.72 -7.02
C TYR A 184 0.77 -6.96 -6.83
N ALA A 185 1.29 -8.02 -6.19
CA ALA A 185 0.53 -9.23 -5.91
C ALA A 185 -0.70 -8.92 -5.03
N ILE A 186 -0.56 -8.07 -4.01
CA ILE A 186 -1.68 -7.60 -3.17
C ILE A 186 -2.73 -6.84 -3.99
N LEU A 187 -2.33 -6.01 -4.95
CA LEU A 187 -3.26 -5.33 -5.85
C LEU A 187 -4.03 -6.33 -6.73
N GLN A 188 -3.36 -7.36 -7.25
CA GLN A 188 -4.02 -8.41 -8.06
C GLN A 188 -4.98 -9.24 -7.22
N MET A 189 -4.60 -9.61 -5.99
CA MET A 189 -5.52 -10.27 -5.04
C MET A 189 -6.75 -9.41 -4.76
N ALA A 190 -6.57 -8.10 -4.55
CA ALA A 190 -7.68 -7.18 -4.31
C ALA A 190 -8.60 -7.05 -5.53
N LYS A 191 -8.05 -7.05 -6.75
CA LYS A 191 -8.84 -7.10 -7.99
C LYS A 191 -9.65 -8.39 -8.07
N GLN A 192 -9.03 -9.54 -7.83
CA GLN A 192 -9.73 -10.82 -7.86
C GLN A 192 -10.86 -10.88 -6.81
N ALA A 193 -10.62 -10.43 -5.59
CA ALA A 193 -11.66 -10.33 -4.56
C ALA A 193 -12.83 -9.41 -4.98
N GLN A 194 -12.54 -8.25 -5.58
CA GLN A 194 -13.57 -7.34 -6.09
C GLN A 194 -14.36 -7.94 -7.26
N PHE A 195 -13.71 -8.72 -8.12
CA PHE A 195 -14.38 -9.45 -9.20
C PHE A 195 -15.34 -10.51 -8.65
N GLU A 196 -14.90 -11.27 -7.64
CA GLU A 196 -15.72 -12.27 -6.95
C GLU A 196 -16.93 -11.65 -6.23
N ASP A 197 -16.72 -10.53 -5.55
CA ASP A 197 -17.78 -9.77 -4.88
C ASP A 197 -18.79 -9.22 -5.89
N LEU A 198 -18.31 -8.68 -7.01
CA LEU A 198 -19.17 -8.22 -8.10
C LEU A 198 -19.97 -9.36 -8.71
N ALA A 199 -19.34 -10.49 -9.05
CA ALA A 199 -20.05 -11.66 -9.58
C ALA A 199 -21.16 -12.11 -8.62
N ARG A 200 -20.86 -12.18 -7.32
CA ARG A 200 -21.87 -12.54 -6.30
C ARG A 200 -23.05 -11.58 -6.27
N ILE A 201 -22.80 -10.28 -6.16
CA ILE A 201 -23.85 -9.26 -6.03
C ILE A 201 -24.63 -9.11 -7.34
N TYR A 202 -23.94 -9.13 -8.48
CA TYR A 202 -24.55 -9.00 -9.79
C TYR A 202 -25.47 -10.19 -10.10
N PHE A 203 -24.98 -11.43 -9.96
CA PHE A 203 -25.78 -12.60 -10.31
C PHE A 203 -26.81 -12.97 -9.24
N SER A 204 -26.65 -12.55 -7.98
CA SER A 204 -27.73 -12.63 -6.99
C SER A 204 -28.86 -11.64 -7.31
N THR A 205 -28.53 -10.46 -7.85
CA THR A 205 -29.54 -9.51 -8.35
C THR A 205 -30.29 -10.08 -9.57
N ALA A 206 -29.58 -10.74 -10.49
CA ALA A 206 -30.19 -11.43 -11.63
C ALA A 206 -31.09 -12.59 -11.18
N LEU A 207 -30.65 -13.38 -10.18
CA LEU A 207 -31.47 -14.44 -9.57
C LEU A 207 -32.73 -13.87 -8.92
N ALA A 208 -32.62 -12.81 -8.13
CA ALA A 208 -33.76 -12.17 -7.47
C ALA A 208 -34.78 -11.64 -8.48
N LYS A 209 -34.31 -11.08 -9.62
CA LYS A 209 -35.17 -10.66 -10.74
C LYS A 209 -36.00 -11.82 -11.27
N GLU A 210 -35.37 -12.96 -11.56
CA GLU A 210 -36.08 -14.13 -12.10
C GLU A 210 -37.01 -14.77 -11.06
N VAL A 211 -36.60 -14.86 -9.79
CA VAL A 211 -37.47 -15.37 -8.71
C VAL A 211 -38.69 -14.47 -8.50
N ALA A 212 -38.52 -13.15 -8.50
CA ALA A 212 -39.63 -12.19 -8.41
C ALA A 212 -40.61 -12.35 -9.58
N LYS A 213 -40.08 -12.54 -10.80
CA LYS A 213 -40.88 -12.84 -11.99
C LYS A 213 -41.67 -14.14 -11.85
N THR A 214 -41.02 -15.25 -11.48
CA THR A 214 -41.69 -16.54 -11.26
C THR A 214 -42.78 -16.45 -10.19
N LYS A 215 -42.50 -15.79 -9.06
CA LYS A 215 -43.49 -15.61 -7.98
C LYS A 215 -44.69 -14.78 -8.42
N LYS A 216 -44.47 -13.74 -9.23
CA LYS A 216 -45.56 -12.95 -9.84
C LYS A 216 -46.40 -13.78 -10.80
N GLU A 217 -45.78 -14.64 -11.61
CA GLU A 217 -46.49 -15.56 -12.50
C GLU A 217 -47.33 -16.58 -11.74
N VAL A 218 -46.81 -17.14 -10.64
CA VAL A 218 -47.56 -18.04 -9.73
C VAL A 218 -48.76 -17.33 -9.10
N ALA A 219 -48.57 -16.11 -8.58
CA ALA A 219 -49.67 -15.34 -8.00
C ALA A 219 -50.78 -15.06 -9.04
N ASN A 220 -50.40 -14.72 -10.28
CA ASN A 220 -51.35 -14.53 -11.37
C ASN A 220 -52.06 -15.83 -11.77
N SER A 221 -51.34 -16.96 -11.76
CA SER A 221 -51.88 -18.29 -12.04
C SER A 221 -52.93 -18.70 -11.00
N LEU A 222 -52.63 -18.54 -9.71
CA LEU A 222 -53.54 -18.86 -8.60
C LEU A 222 -54.71 -17.87 -8.51
N LYS A 223 -54.51 -16.60 -8.92
CA LYS A 223 -55.62 -15.65 -9.09
C LYS A 223 -56.66 -16.18 -10.07
N LYS A 224 -56.21 -16.63 -11.25
CA LYS A 224 -57.10 -17.23 -12.26
C LYS A 224 -57.79 -18.50 -11.74
N HIS A 225 -57.07 -19.34 -10.98
CA HIS A 225 -57.66 -20.52 -10.33
C HIS A 225 -58.77 -20.15 -9.35
N TYR A 226 -58.56 -19.13 -8.51
CA TYR A 226 -59.58 -18.60 -7.61
C TYR A 226 -60.78 -17.97 -8.34
N GLU A 227 -60.55 -17.26 -9.45
CA GLU A 227 -61.62 -16.72 -10.28
C GLU A 227 -62.46 -17.84 -10.92
N HIS A 228 -61.82 -18.93 -11.35
CA HIS A 228 -62.52 -20.11 -11.88
C HIS A 228 -63.29 -20.86 -10.79
N SER A 229 -62.69 -21.07 -9.62
CA SER A 229 -63.35 -21.77 -8.51
C SER A 229 -64.61 -21.03 -8.05
N GLN A 230 -64.57 -19.69 -7.98
CA GLN A 230 -65.75 -18.88 -7.67
C GLN A 230 -66.89 -19.10 -8.65
N LYS A 231 -66.58 -19.13 -9.96
CA LYS A 231 -67.59 -19.38 -11.01
C LYS A 231 -68.15 -20.80 -10.89
N LEU A 232 -67.32 -21.81 -10.67
CA LEU A 232 -67.80 -23.19 -10.51
C LEU A 232 -68.68 -23.34 -9.26
N TYR A 233 -68.32 -22.67 -8.15
CA TYR A 233 -69.11 -22.65 -6.93
C TYR A 233 -70.46 -21.95 -7.13
N SER A 234 -70.50 -20.82 -7.83
CA SER A 234 -71.77 -20.11 -8.11
C SER A 234 -72.73 -20.92 -8.97
N HIS A 235 -72.22 -21.89 -9.76
CA HIS A 235 -73.02 -22.84 -10.53
C HIS A 235 -73.26 -24.17 -9.79
N GLY A 236 -72.88 -24.27 -8.51
CA GLY A 236 -73.07 -25.48 -7.70
C GLY A 236 -72.19 -26.68 -8.09
N GLN A 237 -71.14 -26.48 -8.89
CA GLN A 237 -70.31 -27.57 -9.44
C GLN A 237 -69.19 -28.02 -8.51
N ILE A 238 -68.76 -27.17 -7.56
CA ILE A 238 -67.74 -27.50 -6.56
C ILE A 238 -68.19 -27.03 -5.17
N PRO A 239 -67.72 -27.66 -4.08
CA PRO A 239 -68.07 -27.23 -2.72
C PRO A 239 -67.32 -25.94 -2.32
N LYS A 240 -67.88 -25.21 -1.33
CA LYS A 240 -67.32 -23.92 -0.85
C LYS A 240 -65.86 -24.02 -0.40
N VAL A 241 -65.47 -25.16 0.19
CA VAL A 241 -64.10 -25.41 0.69
C VAL A 241 -63.04 -25.27 -0.42
N GLU A 242 -63.35 -25.70 -1.64
CA GLU A 242 -62.44 -25.58 -2.78
C GLU A 242 -62.15 -24.12 -3.13
N THR A 243 -63.19 -23.27 -3.09
CA THR A 243 -63.04 -21.84 -3.34
C THR A 243 -62.26 -21.14 -2.22
N LEU A 244 -62.48 -21.55 -0.96
CA LEU A 244 -61.73 -21.02 0.18
C LEU A 244 -60.24 -21.39 0.11
N LEU A 245 -59.92 -22.63 -0.27
CA LEU A 245 -58.53 -23.07 -0.50
C LEU A 245 -57.87 -22.28 -1.63
N ALA A 246 -58.54 -22.14 -2.78
CA ALA A 246 -58.04 -21.35 -3.90
C ALA A 246 -57.78 -19.89 -3.51
N LYS A 247 -58.67 -19.29 -2.70
CA LYS A 247 -58.49 -17.93 -2.17
C LYS A 247 -57.27 -17.83 -1.25
N ALA A 248 -57.17 -18.71 -0.26
CA ALA A 248 -56.05 -18.72 0.69
C ALA A 248 -54.69 -18.87 -0.03
N SER A 249 -54.61 -19.75 -1.02
CA SER A 249 -53.40 -19.96 -1.82
C SER A 249 -53.05 -18.75 -2.70
N TYR A 250 -54.05 -18.09 -3.30
CA TYR A 250 -53.83 -16.84 -4.03
C TYR A 250 -53.30 -15.74 -3.10
N ASP A 251 -53.94 -15.54 -1.94
CA ASP A 251 -53.54 -14.50 -0.99
C ASP A 251 -52.10 -14.72 -0.49
N LYS A 252 -51.74 -15.97 -0.19
CA LYS A 252 -50.37 -16.36 0.16
C LYS A 252 -49.38 -16.09 -0.99
N ALA A 253 -49.71 -16.49 -2.21
CA ALA A 253 -48.85 -16.26 -3.36
C ALA A 253 -48.68 -14.77 -3.70
N ALA A 254 -49.71 -13.95 -3.48
CA ALA A 254 -49.63 -12.51 -3.66
C ALA A 254 -48.68 -11.85 -2.64
N VAL A 255 -48.69 -12.30 -1.39
CA VAL A 255 -47.72 -11.87 -0.37
C VAL A 255 -46.30 -12.29 -0.75
N ASP A 256 -46.11 -13.53 -1.19
CA ASP A 256 -44.79 -14.04 -1.60
C ASP A 256 -44.23 -13.30 -2.83
N ALA A 257 -45.09 -12.94 -3.79
CA ALA A 257 -44.70 -12.13 -4.94
C ALA A 257 -44.26 -10.71 -4.54
N LYS A 258 -44.98 -10.07 -3.61
CA LYS A 258 -44.57 -8.76 -3.06
C LYS A 258 -43.23 -8.85 -2.32
N LYS A 259 -43.05 -9.90 -1.50
CA LYS A 259 -41.79 -10.14 -0.79
C LYS A 259 -40.63 -10.31 -1.76
N ALA A 260 -40.77 -11.17 -2.76
CA ALA A 260 -39.73 -11.41 -3.76
C ALA A 260 -39.40 -10.14 -4.59
N GLN A 261 -40.40 -9.30 -4.85
CA GLN A 261 -40.20 -8.00 -5.48
C GLN A 261 -39.37 -7.05 -4.60
N SER A 262 -39.65 -6.98 -3.30
CA SER A 262 -38.82 -6.20 -2.35
C SER A 262 -37.40 -6.77 -2.22
N ASP A 263 -37.24 -8.09 -2.21
CA ASP A 263 -35.92 -8.75 -2.20
C ASP A 263 -35.10 -8.38 -3.45
N TYR A 264 -35.75 -8.30 -4.62
CA TYR A 264 -35.12 -7.81 -5.84
C TYR A 264 -34.70 -6.34 -5.73
N GLU A 265 -35.56 -5.46 -5.21
CA GLU A 265 -35.24 -4.04 -5.01
C GLU A 265 -34.04 -3.85 -4.06
N ILE A 266 -33.96 -4.64 -2.98
CA ILE A 266 -32.81 -4.65 -2.06
C ILE A 266 -31.53 -5.08 -2.79
N ALA A 267 -31.59 -6.13 -3.61
CA ALA A 267 -30.44 -6.57 -4.40
C ALA A 267 -29.97 -5.48 -5.39
N GLN A 268 -30.89 -4.75 -6.01
CA GLN A 268 -30.55 -3.62 -6.87
C GLN A 268 -29.87 -2.47 -6.11
N ILE A 269 -30.30 -2.18 -4.88
CA ILE A 269 -29.64 -1.17 -4.03
C ILE A 269 -28.20 -1.62 -3.72
N ALA A 270 -28.00 -2.89 -3.35
CA ALA A 270 -26.67 -3.44 -3.09
C ALA A 270 -25.75 -3.36 -4.33
N LEU A 271 -26.26 -3.70 -5.51
CA LEU A 271 -25.53 -3.57 -6.77
C LEU A 271 -25.20 -2.10 -7.09
N SER A 272 -26.16 -1.20 -6.91
CA SER A 272 -25.96 0.24 -7.18
C SER A 272 -24.89 0.84 -6.27
N ASN A 273 -24.86 0.43 -5.00
CA ASN A 273 -23.85 0.82 -4.04
C ASN A 273 -22.45 0.34 -4.47
N LEU A 274 -22.31 -0.93 -4.87
CA LEU A 274 -21.04 -1.49 -5.36
C LEU A 274 -20.52 -0.76 -6.61
N LEU A 275 -21.43 -0.36 -7.51
CA LEU A 275 -21.10 0.35 -8.75
C LEU A 275 -20.93 1.86 -8.57
N HIS A 276 -21.15 2.38 -7.36
CA HIS A 276 -21.20 3.82 -7.06
C HIS A 276 -22.11 4.58 -8.04
N THR A 277 -23.29 4.03 -8.35
CA THR A 277 -24.28 4.67 -9.23
C THR A 277 -25.32 5.43 -8.40
N LYS A 278 -25.73 6.61 -8.86
CA LYS A 278 -26.81 7.39 -8.23
C LYS A 278 -28.21 6.83 -8.54
N GLY A 279 -28.34 6.05 -9.62
CA GLY A 279 -29.58 5.39 -10.03
C GLY A 279 -29.61 3.90 -9.70
N VAL A 280 -30.79 3.30 -9.81
CA VAL A 280 -31.03 1.87 -9.58
C VAL A 280 -30.43 1.05 -10.73
N ALA A 281 -29.40 0.28 -10.43
CA ALA A 281 -28.77 -0.63 -11.38
C ALA A 281 -29.70 -1.80 -11.73
N LYS A 282 -29.82 -2.09 -13.01
CA LYS A 282 -30.52 -3.28 -13.54
C LYS A 282 -29.52 -4.18 -14.24
N THR A 283 -29.66 -5.49 -14.07
CA THR A 283 -28.80 -6.48 -14.72
C THR A 283 -29.31 -6.78 -16.13
N LYS A 284 -28.43 -6.65 -17.13
CA LYS A 284 -28.69 -7.04 -18.53
C LYS A 284 -28.37 -8.52 -18.78
N THR A 285 -27.24 -8.97 -18.27
CA THR A 285 -26.78 -10.36 -18.40
C THR A 285 -27.63 -11.28 -17.53
N ASN A 286 -28.24 -12.28 -18.15
CA ASN A 286 -29.02 -13.33 -17.47
C ASN A 286 -28.11 -14.38 -16.84
N LEU A 287 -28.69 -15.24 -16.00
CA LEU A 287 -28.04 -16.47 -15.56
C LEU A 287 -27.74 -17.34 -16.79
N PHE A 288 -26.52 -17.89 -16.87
CA PHE A 288 -26.04 -18.70 -17.99
C PHE A 288 -25.31 -19.95 -17.50
N ILE A 289 -25.19 -20.91 -18.40
CA ILE A 289 -24.39 -22.13 -18.24
C ILE A 289 -23.46 -22.24 -19.45
N ASN A 290 -22.24 -22.72 -19.24
CA ASN A 290 -21.36 -23.16 -20.31
C ASN A 290 -21.17 -24.69 -20.21
N GLU A 291 -21.59 -25.39 -21.26
CA GLU A 291 -21.61 -26.85 -21.34
C GLU A 291 -20.20 -27.45 -21.34
N ASN A 292 -19.20 -26.71 -21.82
CA ASN A 292 -17.84 -27.21 -21.95
C ASN A 292 -16.93 -26.68 -20.84
N LEU A 293 -16.79 -27.48 -19.77
CA LEU A 293 -15.80 -27.21 -18.72
C LEU A 293 -14.38 -27.60 -19.19
N PRO A 294 -13.36 -26.75 -18.94
CA PRO A 294 -11.97 -27.10 -19.21
C PRO A 294 -11.53 -28.32 -18.40
N ASN A 295 -10.54 -29.07 -18.89
CA ASN A 295 -9.95 -30.17 -18.14
C ASN A 295 -9.35 -29.68 -16.80
N LEU A 296 -9.62 -30.44 -15.72
CA LEU A 296 -9.19 -30.12 -14.34
C LEU A 296 -7.67 -29.92 -14.21
N ASP A 297 -6.85 -30.76 -14.86
CA ASP A 297 -5.39 -30.70 -14.72
C ASP A 297 -4.84 -29.44 -15.40
N SER A 298 -5.35 -29.10 -16.58
CA SER A 298 -5.03 -27.84 -17.26
C SER A 298 -5.36 -26.63 -16.37
N PHE A 299 -6.53 -26.65 -15.74
CA PHE A 299 -6.96 -25.59 -14.84
C PHE A 299 -6.11 -25.50 -13.57
N LEU A 300 -5.77 -26.64 -12.97
CA LEU A 300 -4.89 -26.71 -11.79
C LEU A 300 -3.50 -26.13 -12.09
N GLN A 301 -2.89 -26.51 -13.22
CA GLN A 301 -1.59 -26.02 -13.62
C GLN A 301 -1.60 -24.50 -13.88
N LYS A 302 -2.62 -24.00 -14.59
CA LYS A 302 -2.80 -22.57 -14.83
C LYS A 302 -2.97 -21.79 -13.52
N THR A 303 -3.74 -22.32 -12.58
CA THR A 303 -3.95 -21.66 -11.28
C THR A 303 -2.67 -21.65 -10.45
N LEU A 304 -1.93 -22.75 -10.37
CA LEU A 304 -0.66 -22.83 -9.63
C LEU A 304 0.43 -21.93 -10.21
N SER A 305 0.38 -21.59 -11.50
CA SER A 305 1.35 -20.69 -12.14
C SER A 305 1.00 -19.21 -12.01
N SER A 306 -0.29 -18.86 -11.97
CA SER A 306 -0.76 -17.47 -12.06
C SER A 306 -1.43 -16.92 -10.79
N TYR A 307 -1.67 -17.75 -9.76
CA TYR A 307 -2.39 -17.30 -8.56
C TYR A 307 -1.63 -16.20 -7.79
N PRO A 308 -2.21 -15.00 -7.61
CA PRO A 308 -1.53 -13.87 -6.97
C PRO A 308 -1.04 -14.14 -5.54
N GLY A 309 -1.72 -15.01 -4.78
CA GLY A 309 -1.27 -15.39 -3.44
C GLY A 309 0.05 -16.16 -3.41
N LEU A 310 0.37 -16.91 -4.48
CA LEU A 310 1.69 -17.55 -4.62
C LEU A 310 2.75 -16.55 -5.08
N GLU A 311 2.37 -15.55 -5.88
CA GLU A 311 3.25 -14.43 -6.23
C GLU A 311 3.65 -13.61 -5.01
N LEU A 312 2.70 -13.35 -4.09
CA LEU A 312 2.98 -12.69 -2.81
C LEU A 312 4.04 -13.44 -1.99
N LEU A 313 3.92 -14.77 -1.89
CA LEU A 313 4.91 -15.58 -1.17
C LEU A 313 6.27 -15.59 -1.88
N ARG A 314 6.28 -15.59 -3.21
CA ARG A 314 7.52 -15.44 -4.01
C ARG A 314 8.18 -14.08 -3.73
N ALA A 315 7.43 -13.00 -3.71
CA ALA A 315 7.91 -11.66 -3.40
C ALA A 315 8.52 -11.58 -1.99
N LYS A 316 7.85 -12.18 -0.99
CA LYS A 316 8.41 -12.30 0.37
C LYS A 316 9.69 -13.13 0.40
N LYS A 317 9.80 -14.17 -0.42
CA LYS A 317 11.04 -14.94 -0.56
C LYS A 317 12.17 -14.07 -1.10
N THR A 318 11.93 -13.27 -2.13
CA THR A 318 12.88 -12.27 -2.65
C THR A 318 13.35 -11.32 -1.55
N GLN A 319 12.41 -10.78 -0.74
CA GLN A 319 12.76 -9.93 0.41
C GLN A 319 13.65 -10.66 1.41
N THR A 320 13.34 -11.92 1.77
CA THR A 320 14.18 -12.69 2.71
C THR A 320 15.57 -12.98 2.18
N GLN A 321 15.73 -13.18 0.86
CA GLN A 321 17.04 -13.34 0.23
C GLN A 321 17.86 -12.05 0.34
N GLY A 322 17.22 -10.89 0.10
CA GLY A 322 17.82 -9.58 0.36
C GLY A 322 18.23 -9.42 1.83
N LEU A 323 17.38 -9.79 2.79
CA LEU A 323 17.71 -9.74 4.22
C LEU A 323 18.89 -10.64 4.60
N ILE A 324 18.98 -11.86 4.04
CA ILE A 324 20.14 -12.74 4.25
C ILE A 324 21.40 -12.07 3.71
N LYS A 325 21.35 -11.48 2.51
CA LYS A 325 22.50 -10.77 1.91
C LYS A 325 22.90 -9.55 2.74
N ALA A 326 21.94 -8.76 3.24
CA ALA A 326 22.20 -7.62 4.11
C ALA A 326 22.90 -8.03 5.41
N ASN A 327 22.45 -9.14 6.03
CA ASN A 327 23.05 -9.65 7.25
C ASN A 327 24.43 -10.27 7.04
N LYS A 328 24.67 -10.95 5.90
CA LYS A 328 26.03 -11.36 5.48
C LYS A 328 26.94 -10.14 5.28
N GLY A 329 26.39 -9.04 4.76
CA GLY A 329 27.07 -7.75 4.62
C GLY A 329 27.71 -7.21 5.89
N LEU A 330 27.19 -7.57 7.07
CA LEU A 330 27.73 -7.14 8.37
C LEU A 330 29.09 -7.78 8.73
N TYR A 331 29.54 -8.76 7.95
CA TYR A 331 30.83 -9.42 8.11
C TYR A 331 31.90 -8.90 7.15
N TYR A 332 31.52 -8.09 6.17
CA TYR A 332 32.43 -7.53 5.17
C TYR A 332 32.90 -6.12 5.57
N PRO A 333 34.07 -5.68 5.07
CA PRO A 333 34.53 -4.32 5.29
C PRO A 333 33.60 -3.30 4.63
N GLU A 334 33.55 -2.11 5.19
CA GLU A 334 32.89 -0.94 4.61
C GLU A 334 33.95 0.06 4.16
N VAL A 335 33.89 0.49 2.90
CA VAL A 335 34.78 1.46 2.29
C VAL A 335 33.96 2.66 1.87
N PHE A 336 34.35 3.85 2.32
CA PHE A 336 33.68 5.10 1.98
C PHE A 336 34.69 6.20 1.67
N LEU A 337 34.36 7.04 0.71
CA LEU A 337 35.06 8.30 0.47
C LEU A 337 34.35 9.38 1.30
N PHE A 338 35.11 10.22 1.97
CA PHE A 338 34.55 11.38 2.65
C PHE A 338 35.32 12.64 2.28
N GLY A 339 34.59 13.74 2.23
CA GLY A 339 35.13 15.06 1.97
C GLY A 339 34.51 16.07 2.91
N ASN A 340 35.29 17.06 3.31
CA ASN A 340 34.80 18.21 4.06
C ASN A 340 35.44 19.48 3.51
N TYR A 341 34.63 20.51 3.32
CA TYR A 341 35.07 21.84 2.90
C TYR A 341 34.54 22.86 3.90
N ASN A 342 35.43 23.55 4.59
CA ASN A 342 35.11 24.61 5.52
C ASN A 342 34.78 25.88 4.72
N LEU A 343 33.51 26.29 4.76
CA LEU A 343 33.04 27.50 4.08
C LEU A 343 33.43 28.75 4.85
N TYR A 344 33.37 28.66 6.18
CA TYR A 344 33.69 29.77 7.06
C TYR A 344 34.20 29.24 8.40
N HIS A 345 35.26 29.85 8.88
CA HIS A 345 35.76 29.70 10.24
C HIS A 345 36.12 31.09 10.81
N ASN A 346 35.86 31.32 12.10
CA ASN A 346 36.30 32.55 12.78
C ASN A 346 37.85 32.66 12.82
N ASP A 347 38.36 33.89 13.02
CA ASP A 347 39.78 34.28 13.13
C ASP A 347 40.55 33.69 14.34
N SER A 348 40.25 32.47 14.76
CA SER A 348 41.03 31.72 15.74
C SER A 348 42.29 31.16 15.08
N LEU A 349 43.45 31.26 15.74
CA LEU A 349 44.74 30.85 15.16
C LEU A 349 44.78 29.36 14.76
N LEU A 350 44.11 28.49 15.52
CA LEU A 350 44.01 27.06 15.15
C LEU A 350 43.17 26.82 13.89
N LEU A 351 42.09 27.59 13.72
CA LEU A 351 41.20 27.44 12.57
C LEU A 351 41.80 28.07 11.31
N LYS A 352 42.50 29.19 11.46
CA LYS A 352 43.16 29.92 10.36
C LYS A 352 44.30 29.14 9.69
N ASN A 353 44.98 28.26 10.44
CA ASN A 353 46.06 27.43 9.91
C ASN A 353 45.61 26.01 9.55
N SER A 354 44.33 25.68 9.73
CA SER A 354 43.78 24.41 9.30
C SER A 354 43.48 24.46 7.80
N PRO A 355 43.71 23.38 7.04
CA PRO A 355 43.35 23.36 5.62
C PRO A 355 41.84 23.51 5.42
N ASP A 356 41.46 24.29 4.41
CA ASP A 356 40.06 24.58 4.08
C ASP A 356 39.28 23.33 3.65
N TRP A 357 39.98 22.29 3.20
CA TRP A 357 39.37 21.06 2.75
C TRP A 357 40.15 19.81 3.16
N LEU A 358 39.41 18.74 3.35
CA LEU A 358 39.91 17.41 3.65
C LEU A 358 39.19 16.43 2.74
N VAL A 359 39.95 15.54 2.11
CA VAL A 359 39.41 14.36 1.42
C VAL A 359 40.13 13.13 1.96
N GLY A 360 39.38 12.05 2.15
CA GLY A 360 39.94 10.81 2.65
C GLY A 360 39.11 9.60 2.28
N VAL A 361 39.75 8.43 2.30
CA VAL A 361 39.09 7.14 2.18
C VAL A 361 39.12 6.48 3.54
N GLY A 362 37.96 6.08 4.04
CA GLY A 362 37.81 5.32 5.28
C GLY A 362 37.52 3.85 4.97
N VAL A 363 38.15 2.96 5.74
CA VAL A 363 37.83 1.52 5.74
C VAL A 363 37.47 1.11 7.16
N ASN A 364 36.28 0.55 7.34
CA ASN A 364 35.77 0.06 8.61
C ASN A 364 35.58 -1.47 8.54
N ILE A 365 36.31 -2.22 9.37
CA ILE A 365 36.26 -3.70 9.39
C ILE A 365 35.80 -4.15 10.78
N PRO A 366 34.55 -4.63 10.94
CA PRO A 366 34.05 -5.06 12.24
C PRO A 366 34.64 -6.43 12.64
N LEU A 367 35.68 -6.42 13.49
CA LEU A 367 36.29 -7.65 14.02
C LEU A 367 35.37 -8.36 15.02
N ILE A 368 34.89 -7.63 16.03
CA ILE A 368 33.96 -8.11 17.06
C ILE A 368 32.73 -7.19 17.08
N SER A 369 31.54 -7.75 17.23
CA SER A 369 30.29 -6.99 17.24
C SER A 369 29.34 -7.49 18.32
N SER A 370 28.97 -6.60 19.24
CA SER A 370 27.92 -6.82 20.24
C SER A 370 26.50 -6.71 19.66
N LYS A 371 26.35 -6.34 18.38
CA LYS A 371 25.06 -6.10 17.72
C LYS A 371 24.35 -7.38 17.24
N GLY A 372 24.82 -8.56 17.65
CA GLY A 372 24.18 -9.85 17.41
C GLY A 372 24.14 -10.30 15.95
N ARG A 373 25.21 -10.07 15.17
CA ARG A 373 25.25 -10.34 13.72
C ARG A 373 24.95 -11.79 13.33
N SER A 374 25.37 -12.77 14.13
CA SER A 374 25.06 -14.19 13.92
C SER A 374 23.57 -14.48 14.12
N GLY A 375 23.00 -14.05 15.25
CA GLY A 375 21.57 -14.23 15.51
C GLY A 375 20.68 -13.57 14.47
N LYS A 376 21.05 -12.39 13.94
CA LYS A 376 20.31 -11.75 12.84
C LYS A 376 20.36 -12.53 11.54
N LEU A 377 21.51 -13.14 11.24
CA LEU A 377 21.66 -14.01 10.08
C LEU A 377 20.82 -15.29 10.22
N ASP A 378 20.85 -15.93 11.39
CA ASP A 378 20.05 -17.12 11.68
C ASP A 378 18.55 -16.82 11.63
N MET A 379 18.10 -15.68 12.19
CA MET A 379 16.73 -15.21 12.07
C MET A 379 16.29 -15.04 10.60
N ALA A 380 17.17 -14.49 9.74
CA ALA A 380 16.88 -14.32 8.32
C ALA A 380 16.76 -15.69 7.60
N TYR A 381 17.61 -16.66 7.93
CA TYR A 381 17.49 -18.03 7.41
C TYR A 381 16.21 -18.72 7.87
N SER A 382 15.88 -18.66 9.17
CA SER A 382 14.62 -19.22 9.69
C SER A 382 13.41 -18.57 9.04
N LYS A 383 13.45 -17.26 8.77
CA LYS A 383 12.38 -16.56 8.05
C LYS A 383 12.25 -17.05 6.60
N SER A 384 13.35 -17.23 5.89
CA SER A 384 13.35 -17.78 4.53
C SER A 384 12.79 -19.21 4.48
N LEU A 385 13.14 -20.05 5.47
CA LEU A 385 12.62 -21.41 5.59
C LEU A 385 11.11 -21.41 5.89
N GLN A 386 10.66 -20.54 6.80
CA GLN A 386 9.23 -20.34 7.08
C GLN A 386 8.45 -19.99 5.81
N ILE A 387 8.93 -19.02 5.00
CA ILE A 387 8.28 -18.64 3.75
C ILE A 387 8.24 -19.81 2.75
N SER A 388 9.30 -20.63 2.71
CA SER A 388 9.33 -21.82 1.85
C SER A 388 8.28 -22.86 2.27
N HIS A 389 8.11 -23.10 3.57
CA HIS A 389 7.05 -23.98 4.07
C HIS A 389 5.64 -23.41 3.81
N MET A 390 5.45 -22.09 4.01
CA MET A 390 4.19 -21.42 3.67
C MET A 390 3.85 -21.54 2.19
N GLN A 391 4.85 -21.50 1.30
CA GLN A 391 4.66 -21.67 -0.14
C GLN A 391 4.18 -23.08 -0.49
N GLU A 392 4.77 -24.11 0.10
CA GLU A 392 4.35 -25.50 -0.13
C GLU A 392 2.96 -25.78 0.46
N ASP A 393 2.66 -25.25 1.64
CA ASP A 393 1.31 -25.37 2.20
C ASP A 393 0.26 -24.63 1.36
N ALA A 394 0.56 -23.40 0.92
CA ALA A 394 -0.31 -22.63 0.03
C ALA A 394 -0.57 -23.36 -1.30
N ARG A 395 0.43 -24.01 -1.89
CA ARG A 395 0.27 -24.84 -3.11
C ARG A 395 -0.67 -26.01 -2.88
N ARG A 396 -0.52 -26.73 -1.76
CA ARG A 396 -1.40 -27.84 -1.39
C ARG A 396 -2.84 -27.38 -1.16
N ASN A 397 -3.02 -26.32 -0.38
CA ASN A 397 -4.34 -25.77 -0.07
C ASN A 397 -5.04 -25.22 -1.32
N LEU A 398 -4.29 -24.54 -2.20
CA LEU A 398 -4.79 -24.06 -3.49
C LEU A 398 -5.20 -25.22 -4.40
N SER A 399 -4.43 -26.32 -4.42
CA SER A 399 -4.78 -27.52 -5.19
C SER A 399 -6.09 -28.14 -4.71
N VAL A 400 -6.31 -28.21 -3.39
CA VAL A 400 -7.57 -28.67 -2.80
C VAL A 400 -8.72 -27.73 -3.16
N LEU A 401 -8.51 -26.42 -3.04
CA LEU A 401 -9.51 -25.40 -3.36
C LEU A 401 -9.94 -25.47 -4.83
N VAL A 402 -8.99 -25.62 -5.75
CA VAL A 402 -9.25 -25.79 -7.19
C VAL A 402 -10.08 -27.03 -7.45
N LYS A 403 -9.66 -28.19 -6.92
CA LYS A 403 -10.40 -29.46 -7.09
C LYS A 403 -11.82 -29.37 -6.52
N LYS A 404 -11.98 -28.77 -5.34
CA LYS A 404 -13.28 -28.54 -4.71
C LYS A 404 -14.16 -27.66 -5.59
N THR A 405 -13.65 -26.52 -6.04
CA THR A 405 -14.43 -25.56 -6.84
C THR A 405 -14.83 -26.16 -8.18
N TYR A 406 -13.94 -26.92 -8.83
CA TYR A 406 -14.23 -27.65 -10.05
C TYR A 406 -15.37 -28.66 -9.85
N LYS A 407 -15.32 -29.45 -8.76
CA LYS A 407 -16.38 -30.42 -8.44
C LYS A 407 -17.72 -29.73 -8.13
N GLN A 408 -17.69 -28.60 -7.43
CA GLN A 408 -18.89 -27.79 -7.18
C GLN A 408 -19.48 -27.21 -8.47
N THR A 409 -18.63 -26.75 -9.39
CA THR A 409 -19.06 -26.26 -10.71
C THR A 409 -19.74 -27.36 -11.51
N LYS A 410 -19.12 -28.56 -11.54
CA LYS A 410 -19.68 -29.74 -12.23
C LYS A 410 -21.00 -30.18 -11.60
N GLN A 411 -21.09 -30.20 -10.27
CA GLN A 411 -22.31 -30.56 -9.56
C GLN A 411 -23.45 -29.58 -9.89
N ALA A 412 -23.19 -28.27 -9.90
CA ALA A 412 -24.18 -27.26 -10.24
C ALA A 412 -24.64 -27.37 -11.70
N LEU A 413 -23.74 -27.74 -12.61
CA LEU A 413 -24.06 -28.04 -14.01
C LEU A 413 -24.99 -29.26 -14.12
N GLU A 414 -24.62 -30.38 -13.49
CA GLU A 414 -25.41 -31.62 -13.48
C GLU A 414 -26.79 -31.40 -12.85
N GLU A 415 -26.88 -30.60 -11.77
CA GLU A 415 -28.16 -30.24 -11.14
C GLU A 415 -29.02 -29.39 -12.06
N PHE A 416 -28.45 -28.40 -12.76
CA PHE A 416 -29.17 -27.58 -13.73
C PHE A 416 -29.75 -28.42 -14.88
N GLU A 417 -28.94 -29.33 -15.43
CA GLU A 417 -29.34 -30.21 -16.53
C GLU A 417 -30.39 -31.24 -16.07
N GLY A 418 -30.17 -31.86 -14.91
CA GLY A 418 -31.06 -32.86 -14.33
C GLY A 418 -32.47 -32.33 -13.99
N LEU A 419 -32.59 -31.03 -13.71
CA LEU A 419 -33.87 -30.38 -13.45
C LEU A 419 -34.66 -30.03 -14.73
N ASN A 420 -34.08 -30.15 -15.93
CA ASN A 420 -34.76 -29.74 -17.16
C ASN A 420 -36.05 -30.54 -17.40
N SER A 421 -35.98 -31.87 -17.30
CA SER A 421 -37.16 -32.73 -17.43
C SER A 421 -38.21 -32.46 -16.34
N SER A 422 -37.77 -32.14 -15.12
CA SER A 422 -38.68 -31.81 -14.01
C SER A 422 -39.43 -30.50 -14.25
N VAL A 423 -38.81 -29.51 -14.89
CA VAL A 423 -39.48 -28.26 -15.29
C VAL A 423 -40.53 -28.53 -16.38
N GLU A 424 -40.17 -29.29 -17.41
CA GLU A 424 -41.08 -29.65 -18.51
C GLU A 424 -42.29 -30.44 -18.00
N LEU A 425 -42.06 -31.49 -17.21
CA LEU A 425 -43.11 -32.27 -16.57
C LEU A 425 -43.95 -31.43 -15.60
N GLY A 426 -43.34 -30.50 -14.87
CA GLY A 426 -44.05 -29.58 -13.99
C GLY A 426 -45.03 -28.66 -14.75
N HIS A 427 -44.61 -28.13 -15.90
CA HIS A 427 -45.49 -27.33 -16.75
C HIS A 427 -46.69 -28.13 -17.26
N GLU A 428 -46.43 -29.35 -17.72
CA GLU A 428 -47.48 -30.23 -18.22
C GLU A 428 -48.43 -30.68 -17.11
N ASN A 429 -47.90 -31.00 -15.92
CA ASN A 429 -48.70 -31.34 -14.75
C ASN A 429 -49.64 -30.20 -14.35
N VAL A 430 -49.13 -28.96 -14.26
CA VAL A 430 -49.98 -27.77 -14.00
C VAL A 430 -51.07 -27.62 -15.05
N ARG A 431 -50.74 -27.84 -16.34
CA ARG A 431 -51.72 -27.75 -17.44
C ARG A 431 -52.82 -28.81 -17.30
N LEU A 432 -52.45 -30.06 -17.02
CA LEU A 432 -53.37 -31.17 -16.89
C LEU A 432 -54.26 -31.01 -15.66
N ARG A 433 -53.71 -30.69 -14.49
CA ARG A 433 -54.49 -30.48 -13.25
C ARG A 433 -55.49 -29.35 -13.36
N LYS A 434 -55.12 -28.23 -14.01
CA LYS A 434 -56.06 -27.14 -14.30
C LYS A 434 -57.23 -27.59 -15.17
N LYS A 435 -56.98 -28.39 -16.21
CA LYS A 435 -58.03 -28.95 -17.08
C LYS A 435 -58.92 -29.92 -16.32
N SER A 436 -58.34 -30.85 -15.56
CA SER A 436 -59.09 -31.81 -14.75
C SER A 436 -59.96 -31.12 -13.70
N PHE A 437 -59.47 -30.06 -13.05
CA PHE A 437 -60.25 -29.26 -12.10
C PHE A 437 -61.47 -28.59 -12.78
N MET A 438 -61.27 -28.00 -13.96
CA MET A 438 -62.38 -27.42 -14.74
C MET A 438 -63.43 -28.45 -15.17
N GLN A 439 -63.06 -29.73 -15.24
CA GLN A 439 -63.95 -30.86 -15.55
C GLN A 439 -64.51 -31.55 -14.30
N GLY A 440 -64.23 -31.03 -13.09
CA GLY A 440 -64.66 -31.64 -11.83
C GLY A 440 -63.93 -32.93 -11.45
N MET A 441 -62.84 -33.28 -12.15
CA MET A 441 -62.06 -34.50 -11.95
C MET A 441 -60.84 -34.32 -11.03
N ALA A 442 -60.56 -33.09 -10.58
CA ALA A 442 -59.46 -32.78 -9.67
C ALA A 442 -59.91 -31.74 -8.64
N THR A 443 -59.19 -31.67 -7.52
CA THR A 443 -59.42 -30.71 -6.44
C THR A 443 -58.56 -29.46 -6.62
N SER A 444 -58.84 -28.39 -5.89
CA SER A 444 -57.98 -27.21 -5.83
C SER A 444 -56.61 -27.55 -5.27
N LEU A 445 -56.55 -28.49 -4.30
CA LEU A 445 -55.29 -28.94 -3.74
C LEU A 445 -54.38 -29.52 -4.82
N ASP A 446 -54.90 -30.34 -5.74
CA ASP A 446 -54.13 -30.88 -6.87
C ASP A 446 -53.51 -29.78 -7.75
N VAL A 447 -54.25 -28.70 -8.01
CA VAL A 447 -53.76 -27.57 -8.82
C VAL A 447 -52.72 -26.75 -8.06
N ILE A 448 -52.95 -26.53 -6.76
CA ILE A 448 -52.03 -25.81 -5.88
C ILE A 448 -50.70 -26.58 -5.77
N ASP A 449 -50.75 -27.89 -5.51
CA ASP A 449 -49.58 -28.74 -5.37
C ASP A 449 -48.76 -28.79 -6.66
N ALA A 450 -49.42 -28.93 -7.81
CA ALA A 450 -48.74 -28.86 -9.11
C ALA A 450 -48.04 -27.51 -9.32
N GLN A 451 -48.67 -26.41 -8.92
CA GLN A 451 -48.10 -25.06 -9.06
C GLN A 451 -46.93 -24.83 -8.11
N LEU A 452 -47.01 -25.33 -6.87
CA LEU A 452 -45.93 -25.27 -5.88
C LEU A 452 -44.73 -26.12 -6.31
N PHE A 453 -44.98 -27.33 -6.85
CA PHE A 453 -43.95 -28.20 -7.41
C PHE A 453 -43.20 -27.50 -8.56
N LEU A 454 -43.93 -26.98 -9.56
CA LEU A 454 -43.32 -26.28 -10.68
C LEU A 454 -42.48 -25.08 -10.21
N GLN A 455 -43.02 -24.27 -9.30
CA GLN A 455 -42.30 -23.14 -8.73
C GLN A 455 -41.02 -23.58 -8.00
N GLY A 456 -41.08 -24.67 -7.24
CA GLY A 456 -39.94 -25.24 -6.51
C GLY A 456 -38.83 -25.65 -7.46
N VAL A 457 -39.13 -26.44 -8.48
CA VAL A 457 -38.17 -26.92 -9.48
C VAL A 457 -37.57 -25.76 -10.28
N GLN A 458 -38.39 -24.80 -10.72
CA GLN A 458 -37.89 -23.61 -11.43
C GLN A 458 -36.92 -22.79 -10.56
N THR A 459 -37.26 -22.59 -9.28
CA THR A 459 -36.39 -21.87 -8.34
C THR A 459 -35.09 -22.64 -8.12
N GLN A 460 -35.15 -23.96 -7.94
CA GLN A 460 -33.97 -24.81 -7.76
C GLN A 460 -33.05 -24.75 -8.98
N ARG A 461 -33.63 -24.78 -10.19
CA ARG A 461 -32.85 -24.67 -11.43
C ARG A 461 -32.16 -23.31 -11.56
N LEU A 462 -32.83 -22.22 -11.20
CA LEU A 462 -32.22 -20.88 -11.17
C LEU A 462 -31.07 -20.80 -10.15
N VAL A 463 -31.25 -21.40 -8.98
CA VAL A 463 -30.20 -21.49 -7.94
C VAL A 463 -29.00 -22.31 -8.44
N ALA A 464 -29.23 -23.42 -9.14
CA ALA A 464 -28.17 -24.22 -9.76
C ALA A 464 -27.38 -23.39 -10.79
N SER A 465 -28.04 -22.62 -11.66
CA SER A 465 -27.35 -21.70 -12.57
C SER A 465 -26.53 -20.64 -11.84
N TYR A 466 -27.08 -20.05 -10.77
CA TYR A 466 -26.34 -19.09 -9.96
C TYR A 466 -25.10 -19.70 -9.32
N GLN A 467 -25.22 -20.88 -8.71
CA GLN A 467 -24.07 -21.59 -8.10
C GLN A 467 -23.01 -21.97 -9.14
N TYR A 468 -23.43 -22.39 -10.33
CA TYR A 468 -22.54 -22.63 -11.46
C TYR A 468 -21.74 -21.37 -11.80
N ILE A 469 -22.42 -20.23 -12.00
CA ILE A 469 -21.75 -18.97 -12.36
C ILE A 469 -20.78 -18.52 -11.27
N LEU A 470 -21.15 -18.63 -9.99
CA LEU A 470 -20.25 -18.25 -8.90
C LEU A 470 -18.99 -19.11 -8.88
N SER A 471 -19.14 -20.42 -8.97
CA SER A 471 -18.00 -21.35 -8.92
C SER A 471 -17.13 -21.23 -10.18
N TYR A 472 -17.75 -21.00 -11.34
CA TYR A 472 -17.09 -20.72 -12.60
C TYR A 472 -16.32 -19.39 -12.59
N LEU A 473 -16.97 -18.27 -12.30
CA LEU A 473 -16.34 -16.95 -12.37
C LEU A 473 -15.38 -16.67 -11.21
N SER A 474 -15.63 -17.21 -10.02
CA SER A 474 -14.78 -16.85 -8.87
C SER A 474 -13.38 -17.46 -8.95
N LYS A 475 -13.22 -18.61 -9.62
CA LYS A 475 -11.95 -19.34 -9.63
C LYS A 475 -11.53 -19.83 -11.01
N LEU A 476 -12.46 -20.11 -11.94
CA LEU A 476 -12.15 -20.75 -13.24
C LEU A 476 -11.85 -19.74 -14.38
N VAL A 477 -12.18 -18.46 -14.20
CA VAL A 477 -11.86 -17.34 -15.10
C VAL A 477 -10.93 -16.38 -14.38
#